data_AF-A0A1A8PED4-F1
#
_entry.id   AF-A0A1A8PED4-F1
#
_cell.length_a   1.000
_cell.length_b   1.000
_cell.length_c   1.000
_cell.angle_alpha   90.00
_cell.angle_beta   90.00
_cell.angle_gamma   90.00
#
_symmetry.space_group_name_H-M   'P 1'
#
loop_
_entity.id
_entity.type
_entity.pdbx_description
1 polymer ?
#
loop_
_entity_poly.entity_id
_entity_poly.type
_entity_poly.pdbx_seq_one_letter_code
_entity_poly.pdbx_strand_id
1 'polypeptide(L)'
;LASFNEVGNTVLIIFVSFFGSRVHRPRFIGGGALLACLASLLIAMPHFLSGQYHYTAQYLSSGDNSSGLCQSSALTNSSTQEGLSCQKQESPSQQLVYPLLLLGQLLLGIGAVPIQPFGISYIDDYASQKNSPLYLGILLAVTSFGPVFGFVTGSLMLRFFVDFDKLPKAQIRLEHTDLRWVGAWWLGFLVASCLLFLTALPYLFFPREMPKERDAADVESRLDRKQQTDSVQELSLLQFLKSFPGVALRTLQSPIYLLVVLAQVNLAALLSGLATFMAKFIEKQFSRTVPFSNMMMGGVGIPLAVLGIVLGGALMRRFNLSVGGATKLCTAAILLCMFSSVPLLLIGCPTQRVAGIFPKGPLPCSSDCDCPDEAFNPVCGSDGVEFLSPCSAGCMTVEIYDSRITNYTECRCVNGSSWARPGTCGSSCGHLLWPFVVLLGLTSFIAAFSQTPSYMLILRTVDPKDKSFAVGVQYMLFRVLAFMPGPVLYGAVIDTTCILWGKKCGKQTSCHYYDLDTFRHRFLGLMVVFICGALLCFLLTILVLRRKAGTYQLPSGTKGGYELVGGQNAQEKKSDRVKT
;
A
#
# COMPACT_ATOMS: atom_id res chain seq x y z
N LEU A 1 5.22 8.33 6.47
CA LEU A 1 4.38 7.69 7.50
C LEU A 1 4.00 6.26 7.12
N ALA A 2 3.33 6.02 5.99
CA ALA A 2 2.90 4.68 5.57
C ALA A 2 4.01 3.61 5.54
N SER A 3 5.22 3.96 5.08
CA SER A 3 6.36 3.03 5.04
C SER A 3 7.05 2.79 6.39
N PHE A 4 6.67 3.50 7.46
CA PHE A 4 7.47 3.50 8.70
C PHE A 4 7.28 2.22 9.52
N ASN A 5 6.16 1.51 9.35
CA ASN A 5 5.96 0.17 9.90
C ASN A 5 6.97 -0.86 9.37
N GLU A 6 7.43 -0.69 8.13
CA GLU A 6 8.42 -1.57 7.51
C GLU A 6 9.76 -1.51 8.26
N VAL A 7 10.12 -0.34 8.81
CA VAL A 7 11.34 -0.18 9.60
C VAL A 7 11.34 -1.10 10.82
N GLY A 8 10.24 -1.08 11.60
CA GLY A 8 10.09 -1.96 12.76
C GLY A 8 10.09 -3.45 12.38
N ASN A 9 9.48 -3.77 11.24
CA ASN A 9 9.41 -5.15 10.75
C ASN A 9 10.78 -5.68 10.31
N THR A 10 11.49 -4.94 9.46
CA THR A 10 12.79 -5.33 8.89
C THR A 10 13.85 -5.58 9.97
N VAL A 11 13.88 -4.76 11.01
CA VAL A 11 14.86 -4.94 12.10
C VAL A 11 14.62 -6.25 12.85
N LEU A 12 13.36 -6.62 13.09
CA LEU A 12 13.02 -7.74 13.97
C LEU A 12 12.80 -9.08 13.27
N ILE A 13 12.59 -9.10 11.95
CA ILE A 13 12.30 -10.35 11.20
C ILE A 13 13.46 -11.37 11.25
N ILE A 14 14.71 -10.88 11.30
CA ILE A 14 15.91 -11.70 11.45
C ILE A 14 15.92 -12.41 12.82
N PHE A 15 15.51 -11.70 13.87
CA PHE A 15 15.46 -12.25 15.23
C PHE A 15 14.33 -13.26 15.40
N VAL A 16 13.16 -13.02 14.80
CA VAL A 16 12.03 -13.97 14.82
C VAL A 16 12.45 -15.31 14.20
N SER A 17 13.25 -15.29 13.14
CA SER A 17 13.78 -16.49 12.48
C SER A 17 14.71 -17.31 13.41
N PHE A 18 15.47 -16.64 14.28
CA PHE A 18 16.32 -17.30 15.28
C PHE A 18 15.52 -17.85 16.46
N PHE A 19 14.56 -17.08 16.98
CA PHE A 19 13.83 -17.46 18.20
C PHE A 19 12.73 -18.51 17.95
N GLY A 20 12.36 -18.78 16.70
CA GLY A 20 11.18 -19.57 16.34
C GLY A 20 11.06 -20.94 17.01
N SER A 21 12.10 -21.78 17.02
CA SER A 21 12.04 -23.09 17.68
C SER A 21 12.19 -23.03 19.20
N ARG A 22 12.65 -21.90 19.76
CA ARG A 22 13.01 -21.75 21.17
C ARG A 22 11.88 -21.16 22.03
N VAL A 23 10.87 -20.58 21.41
CA VAL A 23 9.80 -19.83 22.09
C VAL A 23 8.44 -20.50 21.98
N HIS A 24 7.52 -20.07 22.84
CA HIS A 24 6.11 -20.45 22.76
C HIS A 24 5.42 -19.68 21.62
N ARG A 25 5.56 -20.18 20.39
CA ARG A 25 5.11 -19.51 19.14
C ARG A 25 3.69 -18.92 19.21
N PRO A 26 2.63 -19.64 19.63
CA PRO A 26 1.29 -19.05 19.72
C PRO A 26 1.19 -17.82 20.64
N ARG A 27 1.84 -17.85 21.81
CA ARG A 27 1.85 -16.71 22.74
C ARG A 27 2.59 -15.50 22.17
N PHE A 28 3.64 -15.71 21.39
CA PHE A 28 4.31 -14.61 20.67
C PHE A 28 3.45 -14.03 19.55
N ILE A 29 2.65 -14.86 18.86
CA ILE A 29 1.65 -14.38 17.90
C ILE A 29 0.60 -13.53 18.62
N GLY A 30 0.05 -14.03 19.73
CA GLY A 30 -0.92 -13.30 20.56
C GLY A 30 -0.34 -11.99 21.12
N GLY A 31 0.88 -12.01 21.64
CA GLY A 31 1.59 -10.83 22.14
C GLY A 31 1.86 -9.80 21.03
N GLY A 32 2.26 -10.25 19.84
CA GLY A 32 2.40 -9.39 18.66
C GLY A 32 1.08 -8.75 18.23
N ALA A 33 -0.02 -9.52 18.23
CA ALA A 33 -1.35 -9.02 17.93
C ALA A 33 -1.85 -8.00 18.98
N LEU A 34 -1.57 -8.22 20.27
CA LEU A 34 -1.86 -7.25 21.33
C LEU A 34 -1.03 -5.97 21.17
N LEU A 35 0.24 -6.08 20.77
CA LEU A 35 1.07 -4.91 20.48
C LEU A 35 0.56 -4.14 19.25
N ALA A 36 0.11 -4.84 18.20
CA ALA A 36 -0.53 -4.23 17.03
C ALA A 36 -1.87 -3.55 17.38
N CYS A 37 -2.62 -4.12 18.34
CA CYS A 37 -3.81 -3.50 18.90
C CYS A 37 -3.48 -2.17 19.62
N LEU A 38 -2.49 -2.18 20.51
CA LEU A 38 -2.01 -0.96 21.19
C LEU A 38 -1.51 0.08 20.17
N ALA A 39 -0.76 -0.35 19.17
CA ALA A 39 -0.29 0.50 18.09
C ALA A 39 -1.44 1.17 17.32
N SER A 40 -2.50 0.41 17.00
CA SER A 40 -3.70 0.94 16.32
C SER A 40 -4.43 1.98 17.18
N LEU A 41 -4.55 1.75 18.50
CA LEU A 41 -5.10 2.73 19.43
C LEU A 41 -4.25 4.01 19.48
N LEU A 42 -2.93 3.87 19.53
CA LEU A 42 -2.00 5.01 19.48
C LEU A 42 -2.13 5.81 18.17
N ILE A 43 -2.39 5.15 17.04
CA ILE A 43 -2.65 5.83 15.75
C ILE A 43 -3.97 6.59 15.77
N ALA A 44 -5.01 6.08 16.46
CA ALA A 44 -6.31 6.75 16.59
C ALA A 44 -6.29 7.93 17.60
N MET A 45 -5.38 7.88 18.57
CA MET A 45 -5.29 8.82 19.69
C MET A 45 -5.15 10.31 19.32
N PRO A 46 -4.47 10.73 18.23
CA PRO A 46 -4.38 12.14 17.86
C PRO A 46 -5.73 12.83 17.67
N HIS A 47 -6.77 12.12 17.22
CA HIS A 47 -8.11 12.69 17.06
C HIS A 47 -8.68 13.22 18.39
N PHE A 48 -8.47 12.46 19.46
CA PHE A 48 -8.97 12.78 20.80
C PHE A 48 -8.13 13.85 21.51
N LEU A 49 -6.85 13.99 21.14
CA LEU A 49 -5.98 15.06 21.63
C LEU A 49 -6.13 16.38 20.86
N SER A 50 -6.55 16.29 19.60
CA SER A 50 -6.66 17.45 18.72
C SER A 50 -7.98 18.18 18.94
N GLY A 51 -7.93 19.51 18.85
CA GLY A 51 -9.13 20.35 18.81
C GLY A 51 -10.01 20.07 17.59
N GLN A 52 -11.07 20.85 17.45
CA GLN A 52 -11.97 20.75 16.29
C GLN A 52 -11.24 21.07 14.98
N TYR A 53 -11.62 20.37 13.92
CA TYR A 53 -11.16 20.60 12.55
C TYR A 53 -11.79 21.89 12.02
N HIS A 54 -10.95 22.93 11.93
CA HIS A 54 -11.34 24.23 11.39
C HIS A 54 -11.12 24.29 9.88
N TYR A 55 -12.16 24.72 9.15
CA TYR A 55 -12.14 24.95 7.70
C TYR A 55 -12.74 26.32 7.36
N THR A 56 -12.35 26.89 6.22
CA THR A 56 -12.62 28.29 5.83
C THR A 56 -14.10 28.72 5.82
N ALA A 57 -15.08 27.82 5.75
CA ALA A 57 -16.50 28.23 5.74
C ALA A 57 -17.01 28.65 7.14
N GLN A 58 -16.30 28.29 8.21
CA GLN A 58 -16.72 28.62 9.58
C GLN A 58 -16.57 30.10 9.94
N TYR A 59 -15.95 30.91 9.07
CA TYR A 59 -15.89 32.35 9.28
C TYR A 59 -17.25 33.05 9.01
N LEU A 60 -18.25 32.36 8.44
CA LEU A 60 -19.63 32.89 8.32
C LEU A 60 -20.43 32.92 9.65
N SER A 61 -19.94 32.32 10.74
CA SER A 61 -20.71 32.13 11.98
C SER A 61 -20.29 32.97 13.19
N SER A 62 -19.30 33.85 13.05
CA SER A 62 -19.06 34.90 14.04
C SER A 62 -19.83 36.14 13.58
N GLY A 63 -20.66 36.73 14.43
CA GLY A 63 -21.62 37.79 14.11
C GLY A 63 -21.07 39.14 13.64
N ASP A 64 -20.03 39.16 12.81
CA ASP A 64 -19.49 40.32 12.11
C ASP A 64 -19.28 39.98 10.63
N ASN A 65 -19.92 40.76 9.75
CA ASN A 65 -19.70 40.92 8.30
C ASN A 65 -18.90 39.83 7.56
N SER A 66 -19.62 38.89 6.92
CA SER A 66 -19.29 38.23 5.64
C SER A 66 -17.82 38.01 5.27
N SER A 67 -17.00 37.49 6.18
CA SER A 67 -15.53 37.34 6.03
C SER A 67 -15.07 36.28 5.01
N GLY A 68 -15.97 35.76 4.17
CA GLY A 68 -15.67 34.84 3.06
C GLY A 68 -16.17 35.32 1.69
N LEU A 69 -16.84 36.48 1.64
CA LEU A 69 -17.37 37.12 0.43
C LEU A 69 -16.50 38.32 0.07
N CYS A 70 -16.60 38.80 -1.17
CA CYS A 70 -15.89 40.00 -1.60
C CYS A 70 -16.52 41.23 -0.93
N GLN A 71 -15.75 41.90 -0.08
CA GLN A 71 -16.07 43.22 0.46
C GLN A 71 -15.21 44.25 -0.27
N SER A 72 -15.85 45.31 -0.78
CA SER A 72 -15.13 46.42 -1.42
C SER A 72 -14.47 47.28 -0.35
N SER A 73 -13.21 47.67 -0.56
CA SER A 73 -12.37 48.48 0.35
C SER A 73 -12.96 49.84 0.76
N ALA A 74 -14.10 50.25 0.19
CA ALA A 74 -14.76 51.53 0.48
C ALA A 74 -15.56 51.56 1.80
N LEU A 75 -15.72 50.43 2.52
CA LEU A 75 -16.62 50.35 3.68
C LEU A 75 -15.99 49.97 5.03
N THR A 76 -14.66 49.83 5.15
CA THR A 76 -14.04 49.37 6.42
C THR A 76 -12.85 50.23 6.86
N ASN A 77 -13.13 51.26 7.67
CA ASN A 77 -12.19 51.76 8.68
C ASN A 77 -12.22 50.80 9.87
N SER A 78 -11.58 49.64 9.77
CA SER A 78 -11.36 48.76 10.91
C SER A 78 -10.00 48.09 10.80
N SER A 79 -9.14 48.48 11.75
CA SER A 79 -7.80 47.98 12.05
C SER A 79 -7.51 46.54 11.63
N THR A 80 -6.43 46.40 10.86
CA THR A 80 -5.47 45.28 10.83
C THR A 80 -5.61 44.30 12.02
N GLN A 81 -6.31 43.18 11.80
CA GLN A 81 -6.18 41.95 12.61
C GLN A 81 -5.45 40.85 11.82
N GLU A 82 -4.51 41.21 10.94
CA GLU A 82 -3.72 40.23 10.18
C GLU A 82 -2.67 39.47 11.02
N GLY A 83 -2.56 39.72 12.33
CA GLY A 83 -1.50 39.15 13.17
C GLY A 83 -1.91 38.10 14.20
N LEU A 84 -3.20 37.95 14.56
CA LEU A 84 -3.58 37.20 15.78
C LEU A 84 -3.94 35.71 15.58
N SER A 85 -4.18 35.23 14.35
CA SER A 85 -4.62 33.84 14.13
C SER A 85 -3.48 32.83 14.23
N CYS A 86 -2.27 33.18 13.77
CA CYS A 86 -1.14 32.26 13.79
C CYS A 86 -0.37 32.22 15.11
N GLN A 87 -0.54 33.24 15.96
CA GLN A 87 0.19 33.34 17.23
C GLN A 87 -0.48 32.56 18.38
N LYS A 88 -1.73 32.08 18.20
CA LYS A 88 -2.51 31.38 19.23
C LYS A 88 -2.74 29.88 18.98
N GLN A 89 -2.12 29.26 17.98
CA GLN A 89 -2.53 27.91 17.55
C GLN A 89 -1.41 26.91 17.22
N GLU A 90 -0.19 27.06 17.73
CA GLU A 90 0.65 25.88 18.00
C GLU A 90 0.36 25.42 19.44
N SER A 91 -0.77 24.75 19.65
CA SER A 91 -0.97 24.04 20.91
C SER A 91 0.07 22.92 21.01
N PRO A 92 0.64 22.64 22.21
CA PRO A 92 1.60 21.55 22.39
C PRO A 92 1.05 20.18 21.93
N SER A 93 -0.28 20.04 21.88
CA SER A 93 -0.97 18.87 21.32
C SER A 93 -0.73 18.66 19.82
N GLN A 94 -0.56 19.71 19.01
CA GLN A 94 -0.32 19.58 17.56
C GLN A 94 1.10 19.12 17.23
N GLN A 95 2.09 19.52 18.03
CA GLN A 95 3.47 19.05 17.89
C GLN A 95 3.62 17.55 18.23
N LEU A 96 2.74 17.01 19.09
CA LEU A 96 2.76 15.60 19.51
C LEU A 96 2.12 14.64 18.49
N VAL A 97 1.25 15.12 17.59
CA VAL A 97 0.51 14.27 16.64
C VAL A 97 1.43 13.46 15.74
N TYR A 98 2.39 14.10 15.09
CA TYR A 98 3.26 13.44 14.12
C TYR A 98 4.20 12.39 14.75
N PRO A 99 4.91 12.67 15.87
CA PRO A 99 5.66 11.65 16.60
C PRO A 99 4.80 10.47 17.06
N LEU A 100 3.57 10.71 17.51
CA LEU A 100 2.67 9.64 17.96
C LEU A 100 2.27 8.71 16.82
N LEU A 101 1.95 9.27 15.65
CA LEU A 101 1.67 8.49 14.45
C LEU A 101 2.87 7.64 14.03
N LEU A 102 4.09 8.18 14.11
CA LEU A 102 5.32 7.43 13.82
C LEU A 102 5.53 6.29 14.84
N LEU A 103 5.38 6.56 16.13
CA LEU A 103 5.49 5.54 17.17
C LEU A 103 4.47 4.42 16.97
N GLY A 104 3.21 4.77 16.67
CA GLY A 104 2.17 3.81 16.34
C GLY A 104 2.53 2.94 15.14
N GLN A 105 3.02 3.52 14.05
CA GLN A 105 3.46 2.75 12.88
C GLN A 105 4.64 1.81 13.20
N LEU A 106 5.61 2.28 13.99
CA LEU A 106 6.75 1.45 14.42
C LEU A 106 6.29 0.24 15.23
N LEU A 107 5.45 0.47 16.24
CA LEU A 107 4.90 -0.60 17.10
C LEU A 107 4.02 -1.57 16.31
N LEU A 108 3.25 -1.08 15.33
CA LEU A 108 2.48 -1.92 14.41
C LEU A 108 3.41 -2.84 13.60
N GLY A 109 4.52 -2.30 13.10
CA GLY A 109 5.57 -3.05 12.42
C GLY A 109 6.15 -4.16 13.27
N ILE A 110 6.50 -3.85 14.52
CA ILE A 110 7.04 -4.78 15.52
C ILE A 110 6.01 -5.88 15.88
N GLY A 111 4.76 -5.50 16.12
CA GLY A 111 3.68 -6.44 16.48
C GLY A 111 3.33 -7.41 15.35
N ALA A 112 3.52 -7.00 14.09
CA ALA A 112 3.23 -7.84 12.93
C ALA A 112 4.28 -8.92 12.65
N VAL A 113 5.52 -8.75 13.12
CA VAL A 113 6.65 -9.65 12.78
C VAL A 113 6.43 -11.11 13.15
N PRO A 114 6.00 -11.47 14.38
CA PRO A 114 5.86 -12.87 14.76
C PRO A 114 4.68 -13.58 14.08
N ILE A 115 3.68 -12.85 13.59
CA ILE A 115 2.38 -13.41 13.17
C ILE A 115 2.56 -14.44 12.04
N GLN A 116 3.16 -14.03 10.93
CA GLN A 116 3.22 -14.86 9.74
C GLN A 116 4.29 -15.97 9.80
N PRO A 117 5.55 -15.70 10.22
CA PRO A 117 6.58 -16.74 10.32
C PRO A 117 6.25 -17.81 11.37
N PHE A 118 5.75 -17.42 12.55
CA PHE A 118 5.38 -18.39 13.59
C PHE A 118 4.11 -19.13 13.23
N GLY A 119 3.13 -18.48 12.58
CA GLY A 119 1.93 -19.16 12.10
C GLY A 119 2.26 -20.27 11.10
N ILE A 120 3.06 -19.96 10.08
CA ILE A 120 3.48 -20.93 9.05
C ILE A 120 4.28 -22.08 9.67
N SER A 121 5.32 -21.77 10.45
CA SER A 121 6.17 -22.80 11.06
C SER A 121 5.42 -23.66 12.08
N TYR A 122 4.49 -23.10 12.85
CA TYR A 122 3.69 -23.87 13.80
C TYR A 122 2.76 -24.85 13.08
N ILE A 123 2.08 -24.42 12.01
CA ILE A 123 1.22 -25.33 11.24
C ILE A 123 2.06 -26.45 10.58
N ASP A 124 3.19 -26.10 9.98
CA ASP A 124 4.04 -27.09 9.28
C ASP A 124 4.67 -28.12 10.22
N ASP A 125 5.02 -27.75 11.45
CA ASP A 125 5.63 -28.67 12.41
C ASP A 125 4.64 -29.73 12.93
N TYR A 126 3.34 -29.40 12.99
CA TYR A 126 2.31 -30.27 13.59
C TYR A 126 1.37 -30.94 12.58
N ALA A 127 1.30 -30.45 11.34
CA ALA A 127 0.54 -31.08 10.25
C ALA A 127 1.31 -32.27 9.64
N SER A 128 0.59 -33.22 9.04
CA SER A 128 1.25 -34.27 8.28
C SER A 128 1.87 -33.72 6.99
N GLN A 129 2.93 -34.36 6.47
CA GLN A 129 3.59 -33.94 5.22
C GLN A 129 2.62 -33.86 4.03
N LYS A 130 1.54 -34.65 4.06
CA LYS A 130 0.52 -34.68 3.01
C LYS A 130 -0.45 -33.50 3.13
N ASN A 131 -0.78 -33.09 4.36
CA ASN A 131 -1.78 -32.07 4.65
C ASN A 131 -1.21 -30.67 4.91
N SER A 132 0.07 -30.55 5.31
CA SER A 132 0.75 -29.26 5.54
C SER A 132 0.60 -28.28 4.37
N PRO A 133 0.82 -28.68 3.09
CA PRO A 133 0.64 -27.77 1.97
C PRO A 133 -0.79 -27.23 1.82
N LEU A 134 -1.81 -28.03 2.17
CA LEU A 134 -3.20 -27.62 2.13
C LEU A 134 -3.49 -26.55 3.19
N TYR A 135 -3.05 -26.77 4.44
CA TYR A 135 -3.24 -25.81 5.53
C TYR A 135 -2.50 -24.49 5.31
N LEU A 136 -1.26 -24.55 4.80
CA LEU A 136 -0.51 -23.36 4.42
C LEU A 136 -1.18 -22.62 3.25
N GLY A 137 -1.75 -23.34 2.30
CA GLY A 137 -2.56 -22.76 1.22
C GLY A 137 -3.78 -22.00 1.73
N ILE A 138 -4.52 -22.59 2.69
CA ILE A 138 -5.67 -21.93 3.35
C ILE A 138 -5.22 -20.68 4.11
N LEU A 139 -4.13 -20.76 4.87
CA LEU A 139 -3.59 -19.61 5.62
C LEU A 139 -3.27 -18.44 4.69
N LEU A 140 -2.56 -18.69 3.58
CA LEU A 140 -2.18 -17.65 2.61
C LEU A 140 -3.41 -17.07 1.88
N ALA A 141 -4.41 -17.91 1.56
CA ALA A 141 -5.66 -17.47 0.97
C ALA A 141 -6.44 -16.55 1.92
N VAL A 142 -6.64 -16.94 3.18
CA VAL A 142 -7.32 -16.12 4.21
C VAL A 142 -6.58 -14.80 4.45
N THR A 143 -5.24 -14.84 4.50
CA THR A 143 -4.41 -13.64 4.63
C THR A 143 -4.65 -12.64 3.49
N SER A 144 -4.93 -13.14 2.28
CA SER A 144 -5.17 -12.31 1.10
C SER A 144 -6.52 -11.56 1.13
N PHE A 145 -7.48 -12.01 1.95
CA PHE A 145 -8.75 -11.30 2.16
C PHE A 145 -8.63 -10.14 3.16
N GLY A 146 -7.63 -10.14 4.05
CA GLY A 146 -7.42 -9.08 5.04
C GLY A 146 -7.42 -7.67 4.43
N PRO A 147 -6.63 -7.42 3.35
CA PRO A 147 -6.66 -6.14 2.64
C PRO A 147 -8.05 -5.75 2.10
N VAL A 148 -8.85 -6.69 1.59
CA VAL A 148 -10.22 -6.43 1.12
C VAL A 148 -11.06 -5.83 2.26
N PHE A 149 -11.06 -6.48 3.43
CA PHE A 149 -11.76 -5.97 4.60
C PHE A 149 -11.22 -4.61 5.05
N GLY A 150 -9.90 -4.41 5.02
CA GLY A 150 -9.28 -3.13 5.37
C GLY A 150 -9.77 -1.96 4.50
N PHE A 151 -9.78 -2.12 3.18
CA PHE A 151 -10.26 -1.08 2.26
C PHE A 151 -11.77 -0.85 2.37
N VAL A 152 -12.57 -1.91 2.51
CA VAL A 152 -14.03 -1.80 2.66
C VAL A 152 -14.40 -1.10 3.96
N THR A 153 -13.82 -1.52 5.09
CA THR A 153 -14.02 -0.85 6.38
C THR A 153 -13.54 0.59 6.33
N GLY A 154 -12.36 0.86 5.75
CA GLY A 154 -11.88 2.23 5.52
C GLY A 154 -12.85 3.09 4.72
N SER A 155 -13.41 2.55 3.62
CA SER A 155 -14.45 3.21 2.83
C SER A 155 -15.68 3.55 3.69
N LEU A 156 -16.17 2.61 4.51
CA LEU A 156 -17.34 2.85 5.36
C LEU A 156 -17.09 3.93 6.40
N MET A 157 -15.95 3.91 7.07
CA MET A 157 -15.63 4.87 8.14
C MET A 157 -15.41 6.29 7.58
N LEU A 158 -14.81 6.43 6.40
CA LEU A 158 -14.57 7.73 5.77
C LEU A 158 -15.83 8.45 5.27
N ARG A 159 -17.01 7.79 5.31
CA ARG A 159 -18.32 8.42 5.05
C ARG A 159 -18.81 9.29 6.20
N PHE A 160 -18.27 9.11 7.40
CA PHE A 160 -18.55 9.98 8.54
C PHE A 160 -17.57 11.14 8.56
N PHE A 161 -18.04 12.34 8.92
CA PHE A 161 -17.18 13.51 9.05
C PHE A 161 -16.20 13.35 10.22
N VAL A 162 -14.97 13.83 10.10
CA VAL A 162 -13.90 13.58 11.09
C VAL A 162 -14.30 13.87 12.54
N ASP A 163 -15.03 14.97 12.79
CA ASP A 163 -15.46 15.42 14.12
C ASP A 163 -16.97 15.24 14.35
N PHE A 164 -17.58 14.19 13.79
CA PHE A 164 -18.99 13.89 14.05
C PHE A 164 -19.30 13.64 15.54
N ASP A 165 -18.28 13.31 16.34
CA ASP A 165 -18.33 13.13 17.79
C ASP A 165 -18.24 14.45 18.57
N LYS A 166 -17.69 15.51 17.97
CA LYS A 166 -17.51 16.83 18.61
C LYS A 166 -18.57 17.86 18.18
N LEU A 167 -19.20 17.66 17.02
CA LEU A 167 -20.15 18.59 16.43
C LEU A 167 -21.54 17.96 16.23
N PRO A 168 -22.64 18.68 16.56
CA PRO A 168 -23.98 18.23 16.21
C PRO A 168 -24.17 18.25 14.69
N LYS A 169 -24.96 17.31 14.16
CA LYS A 169 -25.22 17.15 12.71
C LYS A 169 -25.65 18.45 12.01
N ALA A 170 -26.41 19.31 12.70
CA ALA A 170 -26.88 20.59 12.16
C ALA A 170 -25.76 21.60 11.86
N GLN A 171 -24.59 21.47 12.50
CA GLN A 171 -23.43 22.34 12.26
C GLN A 171 -22.52 21.82 11.14
N ILE A 172 -22.67 20.55 10.76
CA ILE A 172 -21.88 19.93 9.68
C ILE A 172 -22.53 20.31 8.34
N ARG A 173 -22.09 21.43 7.77
CA ARG A 173 -22.58 21.94 6.47
C ARG A 173 -21.85 21.37 5.25
N LEU A 174 -20.93 20.44 5.46
CA LEU A 174 -20.13 19.84 4.40
C LEU A 174 -20.76 18.53 3.92
N GLU A 175 -20.65 18.27 2.63
CA GLU A 175 -20.98 16.98 2.03
C GLU A 175 -19.70 16.21 1.69
N HIS A 176 -19.79 14.89 1.61
CA HIS A 176 -18.68 13.97 1.29
C HIS A 176 -18.08 14.16 -0.13
N THR A 177 -18.67 15.03 -0.94
CA THR A 177 -18.18 15.49 -2.25
C THR A 177 -17.32 16.76 -2.16
N ASP A 178 -17.34 17.48 -1.04
CA ASP A 178 -16.57 18.70 -0.83
C ASP A 178 -15.07 18.38 -0.61
N LEU A 179 -14.18 19.13 -1.26
CA LEU A 179 -12.72 18.94 -1.13
C LEU A 179 -12.19 19.15 0.30
N ARG A 180 -12.95 19.84 1.16
CA ARG A 180 -12.60 20.08 2.56
C ARG A 180 -13.07 18.97 3.50
N TRP A 181 -13.84 18.02 2.98
CA TRP A 181 -14.32 16.88 3.75
C TRP A 181 -13.15 15.99 4.17
N VAL A 182 -12.99 15.83 5.47
CA VAL A 182 -12.10 14.82 6.05
C VAL A 182 -12.98 13.76 6.68
N GLY A 183 -12.82 12.51 6.22
CA GLY A 183 -13.54 11.37 6.79
C GLY A 183 -12.99 10.96 8.15
N ALA A 184 -13.78 10.24 8.95
CA ALA A 184 -13.41 9.72 10.26
C ALA A 184 -12.39 8.58 10.18
N TRP A 185 -11.16 8.92 9.79
CA TRP A 185 -10.04 8.00 9.59
C TRP A 185 -9.66 7.25 10.88
N TRP A 186 -9.79 7.89 12.05
CA TRP A 186 -9.48 7.33 13.37
C TRP A 186 -10.40 6.16 13.74
N LEU A 187 -11.65 6.19 13.28
CA LEU A 187 -12.65 5.18 13.60
C LEU A 187 -12.28 3.80 13.04
N GLY A 188 -11.66 3.76 11.85
CA GLY A 188 -11.16 2.52 11.25
C GLY A 188 -10.10 1.84 12.12
N PHE A 189 -9.22 2.61 12.77
CA PHE A 189 -8.20 2.07 13.67
C PHE A 189 -8.80 1.53 14.97
N LEU A 190 -9.89 2.11 15.48
CA LEU A 190 -10.61 1.56 16.64
C LEU A 190 -11.28 0.23 16.31
N VAL A 191 -11.93 0.14 15.16
CA VAL A 191 -12.52 -1.11 14.67
C VAL A 191 -11.45 -2.19 14.51
N ALA A 192 -10.33 -1.84 13.87
CA ALA A 192 -9.19 -2.75 13.71
C ALA A 192 -8.60 -3.20 15.05
N SER A 193 -8.44 -2.29 16.01
CA SER A 193 -7.97 -2.59 17.37
C SER A 193 -8.89 -3.57 18.09
N CYS A 194 -10.21 -3.37 18.02
CA CYS A 194 -11.19 -4.29 18.61
C CYS A 194 -11.07 -5.70 18.01
N LEU A 195 -11.01 -5.80 16.68
CA LEU A 195 -10.86 -7.09 15.99
C LEU A 195 -9.54 -7.78 16.33
N LEU A 196 -8.43 -7.03 16.39
CA LEU A 196 -7.12 -7.56 16.79
C LEU A 196 -7.12 -8.04 18.24
N PHE A 197 -7.77 -7.30 19.15
CA PHE A 197 -7.88 -7.72 20.54
C PHE A 197 -8.66 -9.03 20.67
N LEU A 198 -9.83 -9.12 20.04
CA LEU A 198 -10.65 -10.33 20.06
C LEU A 198 -9.94 -11.53 19.46
N THR A 199 -9.21 -11.34 18.36
CA THR A 199 -8.45 -12.42 17.70
C THR A 199 -7.15 -12.78 18.42
N ALA A 200 -6.58 -11.90 19.24
CA ALA A 200 -5.39 -12.19 20.03
C ALA A 200 -5.66 -13.12 21.22
N LEU A 201 -6.85 -13.04 21.83
CA LEU A 201 -7.19 -13.81 23.04
C LEU A 201 -7.07 -15.33 22.85
N PRO A 202 -7.61 -15.96 21.79
CA PRO A 202 -7.46 -17.40 21.57
C PRO A 202 -6.01 -17.89 21.51
N TYR A 203 -5.08 -17.08 20.98
CA TYR A 203 -3.66 -17.45 20.87
C TYR A 203 -2.97 -17.59 22.24
N LEU A 204 -3.47 -16.93 23.28
CA LEU A 204 -2.92 -17.03 24.64
C LEU A 204 -3.22 -18.39 25.28
N PHE A 205 -4.32 -19.03 24.86
CA PHE A 205 -4.75 -20.35 25.35
C PHE A 205 -4.25 -21.51 24.50
N PHE A 206 -3.68 -21.24 23.32
CA PHE A 206 -3.13 -22.28 22.46
C PHE A 206 -1.92 -22.97 23.13
N PRO A 207 -1.80 -24.30 23.04
CA PRO A 207 -0.69 -25.03 23.66
C PRO A 207 0.65 -24.70 22.98
N ARG A 208 1.76 -24.95 23.68
CA ARG A 208 3.11 -24.80 23.12
C ARG A 208 3.36 -25.79 21.97
N GLU A 209 2.86 -27.00 22.15
CA GLU A 209 3.03 -28.12 21.24
C GLU A 209 1.69 -28.80 21.01
N MET A 210 1.41 -29.16 19.75
CA MET A 210 0.24 -29.95 19.40
C MET A 210 0.64 -31.40 19.14
N PRO A 211 -0.25 -32.38 19.38
CA PRO A 211 -0.04 -33.73 18.88
C PRO A 211 0.14 -33.68 17.37
N LYS A 212 1.30 -34.11 16.86
CA LYS A 212 1.54 -34.17 15.42
C LYS A 212 0.60 -35.18 14.76
N GLU A 213 -0.01 -34.80 13.65
CA GLU A 213 -0.88 -35.66 12.85
C GLU A 213 -0.11 -36.93 12.43
N ARG A 214 -0.63 -38.12 12.78
CA ARG A 214 0.10 -39.39 12.61
C ARG A 214 -0.09 -39.94 11.19
N ASP A 215 0.97 -39.93 10.40
CA ASP A 215 1.10 -40.70 9.16
C ASP A 215 2.33 -41.63 9.23
N ALA A 216 2.22 -42.86 8.71
CA ALA A 216 3.27 -43.89 8.76
C ALA A 216 4.56 -43.50 8.01
N ALA A 217 4.47 -42.61 7.02
CA ALA A 217 5.61 -42.09 6.25
C ALA A 217 6.42 -41.01 6.99
N ASP A 218 5.96 -40.57 8.17
CA ASP A 218 6.47 -39.40 8.87
C ASP A 218 7.39 -39.77 10.06
N VAL A 219 7.91 -41.01 10.08
CA VAL A 219 8.88 -41.51 11.08
C VAL A 219 10.31 -41.34 10.57
N GLU A 220 10.53 -41.53 9.27
CA GLU A 220 11.85 -41.44 8.62
C GLU A 220 12.30 -39.97 8.44
N SER A 221 11.34 -39.06 8.16
CA SER A 221 11.56 -37.61 8.13
C SER A 221 11.91 -36.99 9.51
N ARG A 222 11.68 -37.73 10.61
CA ARG A 222 11.96 -37.25 11.99
C ARG A 222 13.45 -37.20 12.31
N LEU A 223 14.25 -38.12 11.77
CA LEU A 223 15.67 -38.22 12.08
C LEU A 223 16.47 -37.07 11.44
N ASP A 224 16.21 -36.80 10.16
CA ASP A 224 16.87 -35.70 9.42
C ASP A 224 16.44 -34.31 9.93
N ARG A 225 15.15 -34.11 10.21
CA ARG A 225 14.64 -32.81 10.68
C ARG A 225 15.05 -32.51 12.13
N LYS A 226 15.14 -33.52 13.01
CA LYS A 226 15.70 -33.34 14.37
C LYS A 226 17.18 -32.98 14.34
N GLN A 227 18.01 -33.69 13.57
CA GLN A 227 19.45 -33.37 13.45
C GLN A 227 19.71 -31.94 12.95
N GLN A 228 18.90 -31.47 12.00
CA GLN A 228 19.02 -30.11 11.47
C GLN A 228 18.48 -29.03 12.40
N THR A 229 17.49 -29.34 13.24
CA THR A 229 16.94 -28.39 14.23
C THR A 229 17.84 -28.30 15.46
N ASP A 230 18.36 -29.43 15.95
CA ASP A 230 19.27 -29.48 17.10
C ASP A 230 20.58 -28.73 16.83
N SER A 231 21.14 -28.84 15.62
CA SER A 231 22.34 -28.09 15.22
C SER A 231 22.12 -26.56 15.16
N VAL A 232 20.91 -26.08 14.86
CA VAL A 232 20.55 -24.65 14.90
C VAL A 232 20.20 -24.18 16.32
N GLN A 233 19.77 -25.11 17.18
CA GLN A 233 19.45 -24.85 18.58
C GLN A 233 20.69 -24.67 19.47
N GLU A 234 21.85 -25.20 19.04
CA GLU A 234 23.13 -24.97 19.71
C GLU A 234 23.87 -23.69 19.28
N LEU A 235 23.50 -23.06 18.15
CA LEU A 235 24.15 -21.81 17.73
C LEU A 235 23.83 -20.65 18.68
N SER A 236 24.85 -19.91 19.09
CA SER A 236 24.71 -18.62 19.76
C SER A 236 24.12 -17.57 18.80
N LEU A 237 23.31 -16.63 19.32
CA LEU A 237 22.78 -15.48 18.56
C LEU A 237 23.86 -14.75 17.76
N LEU A 238 25.04 -14.56 18.37
CA LEU A 238 26.19 -13.91 17.74
C LEU A 238 26.77 -14.72 16.58
N GLN A 239 26.77 -16.06 16.69
CA GLN A 239 27.24 -16.94 15.62
C GLN A 239 26.26 -16.98 14.45
N PHE A 240 24.95 -16.96 14.72
CA PHE A 240 23.91 -16.85 13.69
C PHE A 240 23.99 -15.51 12.93
N LEU A 241 24.09 -14.39 13.66
CA LEU A 241 24.25 -13.06 13.05
C LEU A 241 25.54 -12.95 12.24
N LYS A 242 26.63 -13.60 12.67
CA LYS A 242 27.91 -13.60 11.94
C LYS A 242 27.89 -14.49 10.70
N SER A 243 27.14 -15.59 10.70
CA SER A 243 27.03 -16.50 9.54
C SER A 243 26.00 -16.04 8.51
N PHE A 244 24.97 -15.29 8.91
CA PHE A 244 23.89 -14.84 8.05
C PHE A 244 24.34 -14.08 6.78
N PRO A 245 25.26 -13.08 6.85
CA PRO A 245 25.70 -12.35 5.66
C PRO A 245 26.41 -13.25 4.65
N GLY A 246 27.19 -14.24 5.12
CA GLY A 246 27.90 -15.17 4.25
C GLY A 246 26.95 -16.10 3.50
N VAL A 247 25.94 -16.64 4.18
CA VAL A 247 24.92 -17.50 3.53
C VAL A 247 24.04 -16.67 2.60
N ALA A 248 23.63 -15.46 3.01
CA ALA A 248 22.86 -14.53 2.18
C ALA A 248 23.59 -14.18 0.89
N LEU A 249 24.89 -13.85 0.98
CA LEU A 249 25.71 -13.53 -0.17
C LEU A 249 25.85 -14.74 -1.11
N ARG A 250 26.06 -15.96 -0.58
CA ARG A 250 26.10 -17.19 -1.37
C ARG A 250 24.79 -17.43 -2.13
N THR A 251 23.65 -17.23 -1.49
CA THR A 251 22.34 -17.37 -2.15
C THR A 251 22.14 -16.31 -3.24
N LEU A 252 22.53 -15.06 -2.98
CA LEU A 252 22.43 -13.96 -3.95
C LEU A 252 23.40 -14.09 -5.13
N GLN A 253 24.48 -14.87 -5.00
CA GLN A 253 25.38 -15.19 -6.12
C GLN A 253 24.74 -16.12 -7.16
N SER A 254 23.62 -16.79 -6.86
CA SER A 254 22.88 -17.55 -7.86
C SER A 254 22.15 -16.60 -8.82
N PRO A 255 22.54 -16.52 -10.11
CA PRO A 255 22.03 -15.50 -11.02
C PRO A 255 20.53 -15.65 -11.31
N ILE A 256 20.02 -16.89 -11.33
CA ILE A 256 18.60 -17.15 -11.57
C ILE A 256 17.78 -16.71 -10.36
N TYR A 257 18.22 -17.04 -9.14
CA TYR A 257 17.55 -16.63 -7.91
C TYR A 257 17.49 -15.09 -7.84
N LEU A 258 18.63 -14.42 -8.00
CA LEU A 258 18.69 -12.96 -7.90
C LEU A 258 17.79 -12.28 -8.93
N LEU A 259 17.82 -12.70 -10.20
CA LEU A 259 16.99 -12.10 -11.25
C LEU A 259 15.49 -12.28 -10.97
N VAL A 260 15.07 -13.46 -10.51
CA VAL A 260 13.66 -13.73 -10.20
C VAL A 260 13.20 -12.94 -8.97
N VAL A 261 14.05 -12.83 -7.94
CA VAL A 261 13.75 -12.01 -6.77
C VAL A 261 13.67 -10.54 -7.14
N LEU A 262 14.58 -10.02 -7.97
CA LEU A 262 14.52 -8.63 -8.47
C LEU A 262 13.27 -8.38 -9.32
N ALA A 263 12.84 -9.36 -10.12
CA ALA A 263 11.57 -9.26 -10.86
C ALA A 263 10.38 -9.14 -9.90
N GLN A 264 10.36 -9.94 -8.84
CA GLN A 264 9.30 -9.85 -7.83
C GLN A 264 9.40 -8.59 -6.97
N VAL A 265 10.60 -8.05 -6.70
CA VAL A 265 10.79 -6.75 -6.04
C VAL A 265 10.13 -5.65 -6.87
N ASN A 266 10.33 -5.64 -8.19
CA ASN A 266 9.66 -4.67 -9.07
C ASN A 266 8.13 -4.79 -8.99
N LEU A 267 7.58 -6.02 -9.01
CA LEU A 267 6.14 -6.25 -8.87
C LEU A 267 5.62 -5.88 -7.47
N ALA A 268 6.40 -6.10 -6.43
CA ALA A 268 6.06 -5.69 -5.06
C ALA A 268 6.10 -4.17 -4.90
N ALA A 269 7.06 -3.48 -5.53
CA ALA A 269 7.18 -2.03 -5.49
C ALA A 269 5.99 -1.37 -6.22
N LEU A 270 5.61 -1.93 -7.37
CA LEU A 270 4.36 -1.61 -8.06
C LEU A 270 3.16 -1.75 -7.10
N LEU A 271 2.96 -2.93 -6.53
CA LEU A 271 1.82 -3.21 -5.65
C LEU A 271 1.79 -2.26 -4.44
N SER A 272 2.94 -1.99 -3.83
CA SER A 272 3.06 -1.09 -2.68
C SER A 272 2.61 0.34 -3.01
N GLY A 273 2.99 0.85 -4.17
CA GLY A 273 2.59 2.19 -4.64
C GLY A 273 1.10 2.29 -4.92
N LEU A 274 0.57 1.32 -5.68
CA LEU A 274 -0.86 1.27 -6.03
C LEU A 274 -1.72 1.08 -4.77
N ALA A 275 -1.34 0.18 -3.86
CA ALA A 275 -2.08 -0.02 -2.61
C ALA A 275 -2.13 1.25 -1.76
N THR A 276 -1.07 2.07 -1.74
CA THR A 276 -1.04 3.27 -0.89
C THR A 276 -1.79 4.46 -1.50
N PHE A 277 -1.66 4.67 -2.81
CA PHE A 277 -2.08 5.93 -3.44
C PHE A 277 -3.10 5.80 -4.58
N MET A 278 -3.49 4.59 -5.01
CA MET A 278 -4.46 4.45 -6.11
C MET A 278 -5.84 5.02 -5.74
N ALA A 279 -6.27 4.92 -4.49
CA ALA A 279 -7.52 5.56 -4.07
C ALA A 279 -7.46 7.08 -4.22
N LYS A 280 -6.34 7.71 -3.83
CA LYS A 280 -6.08 9.15 -4.04
C LYS A 280 -6.01 9.50 -5.53
N PHE A 281 -5.41 8.62 -6.33
CA PHE A 281 -5.37 8.78 -7.79
C PHE A 281 -6.79 8.82 -8.37
N ILE A 282 -7.65 7.85 -8.03
CA ILE A 282 -9.03 7.80 -8.51
C ILE A 282 -9.84 9.01 -8.02
N GLU A 283 -9.65 9.40 -6.75
CA GLU A 283 -10.28 10.57 -6.14
C GLU A 283 -10.00 11.83 -6.95
N LYS A 284 -8.73 12.11 -7.25
CA LYS A 284 -8.32 13.33 -7.97
C LYS A 284 -8.54 13.23 -9.48
N GLN A 285 -8.17 12.13 -10.11
CA GLN A 285 -8.25 11.99 -11.58
C GLN A 285 -9.69 11.94 -12.10
N PHE A 286 -10.65 11.46 -11.31
CA PHE A 286 -12.05 11.31 -11.74
C PHE A 286 -13.04 12.12 -10.88
N SER A 287 -12.54 13.02 -10.02
CA SER A 287 -13.35 13.82 -9.08
C SER A 287 -14.36 12.97 -8.30
N ARG A 288 -13.89 11.84 -7.77
CA ARG A 288 -14.70 10.90 -6.98
C ARG A 288 -14.39 11.04 -5.49
N THR A 289 -15.33 10.61 -4.66
CA THR A 289 -15.17 10.70 -3.21
C THR A 289 -14.14 9.67 -2.71
N VAL A 290 -13.47 9.98 -1.60
CA VAL A 290 -12.50 9.07 -0.97
C VAL A 290 -13.12 7.71 -0.62
N PRO A 291 -14.33 7.64 -0.01
CA PRO A 291 -15.00 6.37 0.27
C PRO A 291 -15.23 5.53 -0.99
N PHE A 292 -15.73 6.15 -2.07
CA PHE A 292 -15.98 5.44 -3.32
C PHE A 292 -14.69 4.86 -3.91
N SER A 293 -13.62 5.65 -3.92
CA SER A 293 -12.31 5.22 -4.45
C SER A 293 -11.70 4.05 -3.67
N ASN A 294 -11.82 4.08 -2.34
CA ASN A 294 -11.42 2.95 -1.48
C ASN A 294 -12.27 1.70 -1.72
N MET A 295 -13.59 1.86 -1.92
CA MET A 295 -14.49 0.76 -2.24
C MET A 295 -14.12 0.09 -3.58
N MET A 296 -13.73 0.86 -4.59
CA MET A 296 -13.30 0.29 -5.88
C MET A 296 -12.01 -0.54 -5.74
N MET A 297 -11.04 -0.05 -4.96
CA MET A 297 -9.80 -0.79 -4.69
C MET A 297 -10.06 -2.07 -3.90
N GLY A 298 -10.82 -1.98 -2.81
CA GLY A 298 -11.14 -3.12 -1.94
C GLY A 298 -12.08 -4.14 -2.58
N GLY A 299 -13.12 -3.68 -3.27
CA GLY A 299 -14.20 -4.50 -3.80
C GLY A 299 -13.94 -5.08 -5.20
N VAL A 300 -13.09 -4.44 -6.01
CA VAL A 300 -12.81 -4.89 -7.39
C VAL A 300 -11.32 -5.21 -7.59
N GLY A 301 -10.43 -4.27 -7.26
CA GLY A 301 -9.00 -4.40 -7.54
C GLY A 301 -8.35 -5.59 -6.83
N ILE A 302 -8.49 -5.67 -5.51
CA ILE A 302 -7.85 -6.72 -4.70
C ILE A 302 -8.42 -8.12 -5.00
N PRO A 303 -9.76 -8.33 -5.07
CA PRO A 303 -10.31 -9.65 -5.41
C PRO A 303 -9.84 -10.16 -6.78
N LEU A 304 -9.72 -9.29 -7.79
CA LEU A 304 -9.17 -9.67 -9.08
C LEU A 304 -7.69 -10.07 -8.99
N ALA A 305 -6.89 -9.39 -8.16
CA ALA A 305 -5.52 -9.80 -7.91
C ALA A 305 -5.45 -11.18 -7.24
N VAL A 306 -6.29 -11.45 -6.22
CA VAL A 306 -6.38 -12.76 -5.55
C VAL A 306 -6.75 -13.86 -6.55
N LEU A 307 -7.74 -13.62 -7.40
CA LEU A 307 -8.15 -14.56 -8.45
C LEU A 307 -6.98 -14.86 -9.41
N GLY A 308 -6.19 -13.86 -9.77
CA GLY A 308 -4.97 -14.01 -10.56
C GLY A 308 -3.97 -14.98 -9.91
N ILE A 309 -3.64 -14.77 -8.63
CA ILE A 309 -2.70 -15.63 -7.87
C ILE A 309 -3.15 -17.10 -7.87
N VAL A 310 -4.44 -17.33 -7.61
CA VAL A 310 -5.04 -18.68 -7.58
C VAL A 310 -4.97 -19.34 -8.95
N LEU A 311 -5.36 -18.63 -10.02
CA LEU A 311 -5.31 -19.17 -11.37
C LEU A 311 -3.88 -19.42 -11.86
N GLY A 312 -2.92 -18.58 -11.49
CA GLY A 312 -1.49 -18.80 -11.76
C GLY A 312 -0.98 -20.09 -11.11
N GLY A 313 -1.40 -20.36 -9.87
CA GLY A 313 -1.11 -21.61 -9.16
C GLY A 313 -1.80 -22.83 -9.78
N ALA A 314 -3.07 -22.71 -10.13
CA ALA A 314 -3.84 -23.77 -10.79
C ALA A 314 -3.21 -24.15 -12.14
N LEU A 315 -2.76 -23.17 -12.93
CA LEU A 315 -2.10 -23.42 -14.21
C LEU A 315 -0.76 -24.14 -14.03
N MET A 316 0.06 -23.71 -13.07
CA MET A 316 1.33 -24.37 -12.74
C MET A 316 1.14 -25.84 -12.35
N ARG A 317 0.09 -26.15 -11.60
CA ARG A 317 -0.27 -27.52 -11.21
C ARG A 317 -0.82 -28.33 -12.38
N ARG A 318 -1.75 -27.79 -13.16
CA ARG A 318 -2.42 -28.52 -14.24
C ARG A 318 -1.45 -28.96 -15.33
N PHE A 319 -0.49 -28.10 -15.68
CA PHE A 319 0.47 -28.36 -16.76
C PHE A 319 1.82 -28.89 -16.29
N ASN A 320 2.02 -29.07 -14.97
CA ASN A 320 3.29 -29.51 -14.38
C ASN A 320 4.50 -28.78 -15.00
N LEU A 321 4.37 -27.45 -15.14
CA LEU A 321 5.33 -26.65 -15.90
C LEU A 321 6.74 -26.79 -15.32
N SER A 322 7.73 -27.02 -16.18
CA SER A 322 9.15 -27.03 -15.79
C SER A 322 9.64 -25.62 -15.46
N VAL A 323 10.86 -25.49 -14.92
CA VAL A 323 11.53 -24.19 -14.66
C VAL A 323 11.53 -23.30 -15.91
N GLY A 324 11.83 -23.87 -17.08
CA GLY A 324 11.78 -23.15 -18.35
C GLY A 324 10.35 -22.78 -18.78
N GLY A 325 9.37 -23.65 -18.56
CA GLY A 325 7.96 -23.38 -18.82
C GLY A 325 7.42 -22.25 -17.94
N ALA A 326 7.70 -22.27 -16.64
CA ALA A 326 7.30 -21.25 -15.69
C ALA A 326 7.91 -19.88 -16.03
N THR A 327 9.19 -19.83 -16.41
CA THR A 327 9.85 -18.58 -16.80
C THR A 327 9.21 -17.97 -18.06
N LYS A 328 8.88 -18.80 -19.06
CA LYS A 328 8.16 -18.34 -20.27
C LYS A 328 6.76 -17.83 -19.93
N LEU A 329 6.05 -18.52 -19.04
CA LEU A 329 4.73 -18.11 -18.57
C LEU A 329 4.79 -16.75 -17.86
N CYS A 330 5.73 -16.55 -16.92
CA CYS A 330 5.93 -15.26 -16.26
C CYS A 330 6.23 -14.16 -17.28
N THR A 331 7.14 -14.42 -18.22
CA THR A 331 7.49 -13.44 -19.26
C THR A 331 6.27 -13.07 -20.11
N ALA A 332 5.49 -14.05 -20.55
CA ALA A 332 4.27 -13.82 -21.33
C ALA A 332 3.21 -13.04 -20.54
N ALA A 333 3.03 -13.37 -19.25
CA ALA A 333 2.12 -12.64 -18.37
C ALA A 333 2.57 -11.19 -18.17
N ILE A 334 3.84 -10.93 -17.92
CA ILE A 334 4.34 -9.55 -17.76
C ILE A 334 4.30 -8.77 -19.07
N LEU A 335 4.54 -9.39 -20.22
CA LEU A 335 4.31 -8.77 -21.53
C LEU A 335 2.84 -8.39 -21.73
N LEU A 336 1.91 -9.29 -21.41
CA LEU A 336 0.48 -9.00 -21.47
C LEU A 336 0.08 -7.89 -20.48
N CYS A 337 0.69 -7.88 -19.29
CA CYS A 337 0.52 -6.85 -18.28
C CYS A 337 0.94 -5.47 -18.85
N MET A 338 2.09 -5.39 -19.52
CA MET A 338 2.54 -4.19 -20.22
C MET A 338 1.49 -3.70 -21.22
N PHE A 339 1.00 -4.56 -22.11
CA PHE A 339 -0.02 -4.21 -23.10
C PHE A 339 -1.32 -3.70 -22.45
N SER A 340 -1.73 -4.27 -21.32
CA SER A 340 -2.92 -3.80 -20.58
C SER A 340 -2.68 -2.49 -19.81
N SER A 341 -1.46 -2.24 -19.34
CA SER A 341 -1.13 -1.10 -18.49
C SER A 341 -0.89 0.20 -19.27
N VAL A 342 -0.32 0.13 -20.47
CA VAL A 342 0.01 1.32 -21.27
C VAL A 342 -1.23 2.16 -21.64
N PRO A 343 -2.38 1.59 -22.05
CA PRO A 343 -3.57 2.39 -22.34
C PRO A 343 -4.11 3.15 -21.12
N LEU A 344 -3.81 2.73 -19.88
CA LEU A 344 -4.20 3.48 -18.68
C LEU A 344 -3.58 4.90 -18.66
N LEU A 345 -2.43 5.10 -19.31
CA LEU A 345 -1.80 6.42 -19.43
C LEU A 345 -2.62 7.40 -20.26
N LEU A 346 -3.50 6.91 -21.13
CA LEU A 346 -4.34 7.71 -22.01
C LEU A 346 -5.72 7.99 -21.39
N ILE A 347 -6.15 7.16 -20.45
CA ILE A 347 -7.48 7.26 -19.83
C ILE A 347 -7.39 8.12 -18.57
N GLY A 348 -7.92 9.33 -18.64
CA GLY A 348 -8.14 10.18 -17.47
C GLY A 348 -8.69 11.55 -17.84
N CYS A 349 -9.11 12.30 -16.83
CA CYS A 349 -9.61 13.66 -17.02
C CYS A 349 -8.51 14.67 -17.33
N PRO A 350 -8.78 15.68 -18.17
CA PRO A 350 -7.87 16.81 -18.35
C PRO A 350 -7.79 17.63 -17.06
N THR A 351 -6.68 18.35 -16.88
CA THR A 351 -6.51 19.25 -15.74
C THR A 351 -7.60 20.32 -15.71
N GLN A 352 -8.25 20.45 -14.55
CA GLN A 352 -9.38 21.34 -14.37
C GLN A 352 -8.97 22.80 -14.51
N ARG A 353 -9.82 23.62 -15.12
CA ARG A 353 -9.62 25.07 -15.22
C ARG A 353 -9.96 25.72 -13.90
N VAL A 354 -8.95 26.27 -13.25
CA VAL A 354 -9.09 27.02 -12.00
C VAL A 354 -8.56 28.42 -12.24
N ALA A 355 -9.41 29.41 -12.02
CA ALA A 355 -9.12 30.81 -12.30
C ALA A 355 -7.82 31.23 -11.60
N GLY A 356 -6.85 31.73 -12.38
CA GLY A 356 -5.57 32.26 -11.88
C GLY A 356 -4.51 31.22 -11.54
N ILE A 357 -4.91 29.95 -11.46
CA ILE A 357 -4.02 28.84 -11.10
C ILE A 357 -3.68 28.00 -12.34
N PHE A 358 -4.69 27.63 -13.14
CA PHE A 358 -4.48 26.80 -14.33
C PHE A 358 -5.52 27.08 -15.44
N PRO A 359 -5.11 27.59 -16.62
CA PRO A 359 -3.78 28.13 -16.92
C PRO A 359 -3.46 29.36 -16.05
N LYS A 360 -2.17 29.59 -15.75
CA LYS A 360 -1.76 30.76 -14.97
C LYS A 360 -2.13 32.04 -15.72
N GLY A 361 -2.84 32.92 -15.05
CA GLY A 361 -3.27 34.21 -15.60
C GLY A 361 -3.66 35.17 -14.47
N PRO A 362 -3.66 36.48 -14.73
CA PRO A 362 -4.13 37.45 -13.75
C PRO A 362 -5.65 37.31 -13.52
N LEU A 363 -6.10 37.48 -12.27
CA LEU A 363 -7.51 37.71 -11.93
C LEU A 363 -7.72 39.19 -11.57
N PRO A 364 -7.82 40.08 -12.57
CA PRO A 364 -8.00 41.50 -12.31
C PRO A 364 -9.39 41.81 -11.72
N CYS A 365 -10.37 40.93 -11.90
CA CYS A 365 -11.75 41.14 -11.42
C CYS A 365 -11.90 41.09 -9.89
N SER A 366 -10.97 40.44 -9.18
CA SER A 366 -11.00 40.31 -7.72
C SER A 366 -10.02 41.26 -7.01
N SER A 367 -9.37 42.18 -7.74
CA SER A 367 -8.39 43.11 -7.15
C SER A 367 -8.98 44.07 -6.12
N ASP A 368 -10.28 44.34 -6.22
CA ASP A 368 -11.01 45.22 -5.31
C ASP A 368 -11.51 44.49 -4.05
N CYS A 369 -11.22 43.19 -3.94
CA CYS A 369 -11.61 42.33 -2.82
C CYS A 369 -10.38 42.03 -1.96
N ASP A 370 -10.46 42.27 -0.66
CA ASP A 370 -9.40 41.92 0.30
C ASP A 370 -9.52 40.44 0.71
N CYS A 371 -9.22 39.53 -0.24
CA CYS A 371 -9.39 38.10 -0.04
C CYS A 371 -8.20 37.48 0.70
N PRO A 372 -8.40 36.66 1.75
CA PRO A 372 -7.30 36.01 2.45
C PRO A 372 -6.55 35.01 1.55
N ASP A 373 -5.22 35.06 1.55
CA ASP A 373 -4.36 34.13 0.81
C ASP A 373 -4.54 32.65 1.23
N GLU A 374 -4.98 32.41 2.48
CA GLU A 374 -5.24 31.07 3.02
C GLU A 374 -6.69 30.58 2.75
N ALA A 375 -7.54 31.40 2.10
CA ALA A 375 -8.94 31.08 1.92
C ALA A 375 -9.16 29.95 0.90
N PHE A 376 -9.53 28.77 1.40
CA PHE A 376 -9.88 27.62 0.56
C PHE A 376 -11.35 27.21 0.77
N ASN A 377 -12.22 27.54 -0.19
CA ASN A 377 -13.65 27.22 -0.23
C ASN A 377 -14.11 27.16 -1.69
N PRO A 378 -13.77 26.10 -2.45
CA PRO A 378 -13.95 26.08 -3.89
C PRO A 378 -15.41 26.28 -4.30
N VAL A 379 -15.61 27.08 -5.36
CA VAL A 379 -16.91 27.36 -5.97
C VAL A 379 -16.84 27.21 -7.49
N CYS A 380 -17.93 26.77 -8.09
CA CYS A 380 -18.07 26.66 -9.54
C CYS A 380 -18.93 27.78 -10.10
N GLY A 381 -18.35 28.64 -10.94
CA GLY A 381 -19.08 29.69 -11.65
C GLY A 381 -20.09 29.11 -12.66
N SER A 382 -21.10 29.90 -12.99
CA SER A 382 -22.08 29.57 -14.04
C SER A 382 -21.45 29.36 -15.43
N ASP A 383 -20.24 29.87 -15.64
CA ASP A 383 -19.41 29.69 -16.84
C ASP A 383 -18.58 28.39 -16.83
N GLY A 384 -18.67 27.58 -15.77
CA GLY A 384 -17.93 26.33 -15.63
C GLY A 384 -16.46 26.52 -15.22
N VAL A 385 -16.08 27.71 -14.75
CA VAL A 385 -14.75 27.99 -14.21
C VAL A 385 -14.77 27.84 -12.68
N GLU A 386 -13.77 27.16 -12.13
CA GLU A 386 -13.62 27.00 -10.68
C GLU A 386 -12.79 28.13 -10.08
N PHE A 387 -13.21 28.61 -8.90
CA PHE A 387 -12.53 29.64 -8.12
C PHE A 387 -12.18 29.08 -6.73
N LEU A 388 -11.08 29.59 -6.14
CA LEU A 388 -10.54 29.10 -4.87
C LEU A 388 -11.48 29.35 -3.68
N SER A 389 -12.21 30.45 -3.73
CA SER A 389 -13.16 30.93 -2.73
C SER A 389 -14.27 31.80 -3.36
N PRO A 390 -15.42 31.98 -2.68
CA PRO A 390 -16.43 32.95 -3.11
C PRO A 390 -15.88 34.37 -3.24
N CYS A 391 -14.96 34.77 -2.35
CA CYS A 391 -14.26 36.05 -2.43
C CYS A 391 -13.44 36.18 -3.72
N SER A 392 -12.67 35.14 -4.08
CA SER A 392 -11.88 35.15 -5.34
C SER A 392 -12.76 35.15 -6.60
N ALA A 393 -14.01 34.69 -6.49
CA ALA A 393 -15.02 34.81 -7.53
C ALA A 393 -15.71 36.20 -7.54
N GLY A 394 -15.40 37.07 -6.59
CA GLY A 394 -15.97 38.40 -6.47
C GLY A 394 -17.43 38.40 -6.02
N CYS A 395 -17.91 37.35 -5.35
CA CYS A 395 -19.31 37.23 -4.93
C CYS A 395 -19.60 38.09 -3.70
N MET A 396 -20.69 38.86 -3.73
CA MET A 396 -21.09 39.77 -2.63
C MET A 396 -22.20 39.19 -1.75
N THR A 397 -22.99 38.27 -2.30
CA THR A 397 -24.19 37.72 -1.65
C THR A 397 -24.15 36.19 -1.59
N VAL A 398 -24.78 35.64 -0.55
CA VAL A 398 -24.91 34.19 -0.35
C VAL A 398 -26.38 33.82 -0.14
N GLU A 399 -26.85 32.82 -0.86
CA GLU A 399 -28.18 32.24 -0.71
C GLU A 399 -28.11 31.01 0.19
N ILE A 400 -28.93 30.99 1.24
CA ILE A 400 -29.00 29.91 2.21
C ILE A 400 -30.43 29.37 2.25
N TYR A 401 -30.59 28.08 1.96
CA TYR A 401 -31.85 27.36 2.08
C TYR A 401 -31.67 26.17 3.03
N ASP A 402 -32.56 26.01 4.00
CA ASP A 402 -32.53 24.91 4.98
C ASP A 402 -31.14 24.75 5.67
N SER A 403 -30.56 25.87 6.11
CA SER A 403 -29.22 25.93 6.72
C SER A 403 -28.06 25.48 5.83
N ARG A 404 -28.29 25.33 4.52
CA ARG A 404 -27.29 24.97 3.51
C ARG A 404 -27.10 26.11 2.51
N ILE A 405 -25.86 26.32 2.09
CA ILE A 405 -25.54 27.29 1.05
C ILE A 405 -25.98 26.69 -0.28
N THR A 406 -26.87 27.38 -1.01
CA THR A 406 -27.36 26.94 -2.32
C THR A 406 -26.55 27.56 -3.44
N ASN A 407 -26.38 28.88 -3.41
CA ASN A 407 -25.61 29.63 -4.40
C ASN A 407 -24.91 30.83 -3.75
N TYR A 408 -23.89 31.32 -4.44
CA TYR A 408 -23.34 32.65 -4.28
C TYR A 408 -23.75 33.49 -5.48
N THR A 409 -24.16 34.73 -5.24
CA THR A 409 -24.66 35.63 -6.28
C THR A 409 -23.84 36.92 -6.30
N GLU A 410 -24.05 37.74 -7.33
CA GLU A 410 -23.30 38.99 -7.55
C GLU A 410 -21.78 38.75 -7.69
N CYS A 411 -21.40 37.67 -8.37
CA CYS A 411 -20.00 37.28 -8.56
C CYS A 411 -19.39 37.99 -9.77
N ARG A 412 -18.57 39.01 -9.52
CA ARG A 412 -17.97 39.86 -10.57
C ARG A 412 -17.00 39.11 -11.51
N CYS A 413 -16.34 38.07 -11.02
CA CYS A 413 -15.37 37.30 -11.81
C CYS A 413 -16.01 36.19 -12.67
N VAL A 414 -17.31 35.94 -12.52
CA VAL A 414 -18.01 34.89 -13.25
C VAL A 414 -18.63 35.49 -14.50
N ASN A 415 -18.28 34.95 -15.67
CA ASN A 415 -18.87 35.44 -16.92
C ASN A 415 -20.33 34.95 -17.07
N GLY A 416 -21.22 35.85 -17.48
CA GLY A 416 -22.63 35.53 -17.74
C GLY A 416 -23.53 35.82 -16.54
N SER A 417 -24.21 34.80 -16.01
CA SER A 417 -25.30 34.94 -15.03
C SER A 417 -24.82 35.30 -13.60
N SER A 418 -23.52 35.59 -13.41
CA SER A 418 -22.95 36.19 -12.20
C SER A 418 -23.27 35.43 -10.89
N TRP A 419 -23.42 34.11 -10.97
CA TRP A 419 -23.62 33.24 -9.81
C TRP A 419 -22.65 32.06 -9.82
N ALA A 420 -22.35 31.55 -8.63
CA ALA A 420 -21.50 30.39 -8.44
C ALA A 420 -22.13 29.39 -7.46
N ARG A 421 -21.99 28.10 -7.73
CA ARG A 421 -22.42 27.01 -6.84
C ARG A 421 -21.30 26.61 -5.87
N PRO A 422 -21.63 26.20 -4.64
CA PRO A 422 -20.64 25.65 -3.72
C PRO A 422 -20.06 24.34 -4.24
N GLY A 423 -18.77 24.11 -3.98
CA GLY A 423 -18.06 22.91 -4.39
C GLY A 423 -17.38 23.06 -5.74
N THR A 424 -16.81 21.96 -6.22
CA THR A 424 -16.05 21.97 -7.47
C THR A 424 -16.94 21.95 -8.70
N CYS A 425 -16.43 22.38 -9.85
CA CYS A 425 -17.14 22.20 -11.13
C CYS A 425 -17.26 20.72 -11.55
N GLY A 426 -16.58 19.82 -10.84
CA GLY A 426 -16.50 18.41 -11.18
C GLY A 426 -15.76 18.18 -12.51
N SER A 427 -15.91 16.98 -13.04
CA SER A 427 -15.21 16.57 -14.27
C SER A 427 -16.19 15.92 -15.26
N SER A 428 -16.30 16.44 -16.48
CA SER A 428 -17.19 15.92 -17.54
C SER A 428 -16.79 14.53 -18.07
N CYS A 429 -15.64 14.02 -17.62
CA CYS A 429 -15.00 12.76 -18.01
C CYS A 429 -15.34 11.58 -17.09
N GLY A 430 -16.39 11.69 -16.27
CA GLY A 430 -16.80 10.62 -15.35
C GLY A 430 -17.10 9.28 -16.04
N HIS A 431 -17.39 9.26 -17.34
CA HIS A 431 -17.59 8.06 -18.15
C HIS A 431 -16.31 7.23 -18.37
N LEU A 432 -15.13 7.85 -18.28
CA LEU A 432 -13.83 7.18 -18.44
C LEU A 432 -13.41 6.34 -17.22
N LEU A 433 -14.08 6.54 -16.08
CA LEU A 433 -13.78 5.84 -14.83
C LEU A 433 -13.97 4.32 -14.97
N TRP A 434 -15.09 3.86 -15.55
CA TRP A 434 -15.37 2.42 -15.64
C TRP A 434 -14.42 1.69 -16.57
N PRO A 435 -14.12 2.18 -17.79
CA PRO A 435 -13.03 1.66 -18.62
C PRO A 435 -11.69 1.60 -17.86
N PHE A 436 -11.36 2.65 -17.12
CA PHE A 436 -10.13 2.70 -16.32
C PHE A 436 -10.09 1.61 -15.25
N VAL A 437 -11.15 1.45 -14.46
CA VAL A 437 -11.24 0.43 -13.41
C VAL A 437 -11.16 -0.98 -13.98
N VAL A 438 -11.89 -1.26 -15.07
CA VAL A 438 -11.87 -2.59 -15.71
C VAL A 438 -10.46 -2.92 -16.20
N LEU A 439 -9.81 -1.96 -16.86
CA LEU A 439 -8.46 -2.15 -17.37
C LEU A 439 -7.44 -2.29 -16.23
N LEU A 440 -7.54 -1.47 -15.18
CA LEU A 440 -6.69 -1.58 -13.99
C LEU A 440 -6.89 -2.91 -13.27
N GLY A 441 -8.12 -3.39 -13.17
CA GLY A 441 -8.46 -4.69 -12.61
C GLY A 441 -7.86 -5.83 -13.43
N LEU A 442 -7.95 -5.76 -14.76
CA LEU A 442 -7.31 -6.71 -15.68
C LEU A 442 -5.79 -6.70 -15.54
N THR A 443 -5.17 -5.52 -15.49
CA THR A 443 -3.71 -5.40 -15.27
C THR A 443 -3.30 -5.98 -13.92
N SER A 444 -4.07 -5.71 -12.86
CA SER A 444 -3.83 -6.26 -11.52
C SER A 444 -3.95 -7.79 -11.51
N PHE A 445 -4.96 -8.34 -12.19
CA PHE A 445 -5.15 -9.77 -12.38
C PHE A 445 -3.94 -10.42 -13.09
N ILE A 446 -3.52 -9.87 -14.25
CA ILE A 446 -2.41 -10.41 -15.05
C ILE A 446 -1.08 -10.31 -14.28
N ALA A 447 -0.82 -9.19 -13.60
CA ALA A 447 0.36 -9.03 -12.76
C ALA A 447 0.39 -10.08 -11.64
N ALA A 448 -0.72 -10.24 -10.92
CA ALA A 448 -0.85 -11.16 -9.80
C ALA A 448 -0.79 -12.64 -10.25
N PHE A 449 -1.25 -12.94 -11.46
CA PHE A 449 -1.13 -14.27 -12.08
C PHE A 449 0.31 -14.77 -12.17
N SER A 450 1.27 -13.86 -12.38
CA SER A 450 2.70 -14.21 -12.43
C SER A 450 3.35 -14.48 -11.07
N GLN A 451 2.68 -14.15 -9.96
CA GLN A 451 3.26 -14.25 -8.60
C GLN A 451 3.57 -15.71 -8.23
N THR A 452 2.58 -16.60 -8.31
CA THR A 452 2.73 -18.01 -7.93
C THR A 452 3.77 -18.75 -8.78
N PRO A 453 3.76 -18.65 -10.13
CA PRO A 453 4.81 -19.24 -10.96
C PRO A 453 6.22 -18.72 -10.62
N SER A 454 6.37 -17.42 -10.32
CA SER A 454 7.64 -16.81 -9.94
C SER A 454 8.15 -17.31 -8.58
N TYR A 455 7.27 -17.49 -7.60
CA TYR A 455 7.63 -18.06 -6.31
C TYR A 455 8.07 -19.53 -6.45
N MET A 456 7.37 -20.32 -7.27
CA MET A 456 7.75 -21.71 -7.55
C MET A 456 9.09 -21.83 -8.29
N LEU A 457 9.46 -20.83 -9.09
CA LEU A 457 10.76 -20.78 -9.76
C LEU A 457 11.90 -20.66 -8.75
N ILE A 458 11.73 -19.87 -7.69
CA ILE A 458 12.70 -19.75 -6.59
C ILE A 458 12.86 -21.10 -5.89
N LEU A 459 11.75 -21.72 -5.48
CA LEU A 459 11.77 -23.00 -4.77
C LEU A 459 12.37 -24.16 -5.59
N ARG A 460 12.37 -24.07 -6.93
CA ARG A 460 12.92 -25.10 -7.83
C ARG A 460 14.35 -24.84 -8.27
N THR A 461 14.89 -23.64 -8.04
CA THR A 461 16.24 -23.23 -8.49
C THR A 461 17.25 -23.17 -7.35
N VAL A 462 16.77 -23.23 -6.11
CA VAL A 462 17.58 -23.28 -4.89
C VAL A 462 17.65 -24.71 -4.36
N ASP A 463 18.82 -25.09 -3.84
CA ASP A 463 19.03 -26.40 -3.23
C ASP A 463 18.05 -26.64 -2.06
N PRO A 464 17.56 -27.88 -1.87
CA PRO A 464 16.61 -28.21 -0.81
C PRO A 464 17.01 -27.74 0.59
N LYS A 465 18.32 -27.72 0.89
CA LYS A 465 18.88 -27.30 2.18
C LYS A 465 18.79 -25.78 2.40
N ASP A 466 18.72 -24.99 1.33
CA ASP A 466 18.78 -23.53 1.36
C ASP A 466 17.42 -22.86 1.06
N LYS A 467 16.35 -23.64 0.77
CA LYS A 467 15.03 -23.11 0.37
C LYS A 467 14.42 -22.13 1.37
N SER A 468 14.32 -22.53 2.64
CA SER A 468 13.72 -21.69 3.69
C SER A 468 14.52 -20.40 3.92
N PHE A 469 15.85 -20.50 3.82
CA PHE A 469 16.74 -19.35 3.92
C PHE A 469 16.55 -18.40 2.72
N ALA A 470 16.49 -18.92 1.50
CA ALA A 470 16.27 -18.14 0.29
C ALA A 470 14.91 -17.42 0.27
N VAL A 471 13.86 -18.05 0.81
CA VAL A 471 12.56 -17.39 1.01
C VAL A 471 12.68 -16.26 2.04
N GLY A 472 13.40 -16.46 3.14
CA GLY A 472 13.68 -15.40 4.12
C GLY A 472 14.40 -14.19 3.51
N VAL A 473 15.45 -14.42 2.72
CA VAL A 473 16.19 -13.35 2.01
C VAL A 473 15.29 -12.63 1.01
N GLN A 474 14.43 -13.34 0.29
CA GLN A 474 13.46 -12.75 -0.64
C GLN A 474 12.52 -11.77 0.06
N TYR A 475 11.88 -12.17 1.17
CA TYR A 475 10.99 -11.28 1.92
C TYR A 475 11.73 -10.09 2.52
N MET A 476 12.96 -10.27 2.99
CA MET A 476 13.81 -9.16 3.43
C MET A 476 14.02 -8.15 2.30
N LEU A 477 14.33 -8.62 1.09
CA LEU A 477 14.49 -7.76 -0.09
C LEU A 477 13.20 -7.07 -0.50
N PHE A 478 12.04 -7.72 -0.41
CA PHE A 478 10.75 -7.04 -0.65
C PHE A 478 10.53 -5.88 0.32
N ARG A 479 10.84 -6.07 1.60
CA ARG A 479 10.68 -5.02 2.61
C ARG A 479 11.59 -3.83 2.32
N VAL A 480 12.87 -4.08 2.12
CA VAL A 480 13.90 -3.04 1.95
C VAL A 480 13.84 -2.35 0.58
N LEU A 481 13.60 -3.10 -0.51
CA LEU A 481 13.69 -2.57 -1.87
C LEU A 481 12.34 -2.22 -2.49
N ALA A 482 11.22 -2.70 -1.94
CA ALA A 482 9.88 -2.45 -2.49
C ALA A 482 8.95 -1.74 -1.51
N PHE A 483 8.59 -2.37 -0.39
CA PHE A 483 7.55 -1.82 0.50
C PHE A 483 8.00 -0.56 1.26
N MET A 484 9.27 -0.48 1.64
CA MET A 484 9.80 0.71 2.30
C MET A 484 9.94 1.91 1.33
N PRO A 485 10.66 1.80 0.19
CA PRO A 485 10.83 2.93 -0.74
C PRO A 485 9.62 3.18 -1.65
N GLY A 486 8.78 2.19 -1.92
CA GLY A 486 7.68 2.28 -2.88
C GLY A 486 6.71 3.44 -2.58
N PRO A 487 6.08 3.49 -1.40
CA PRO A 487 5.19 4.60 -1.06
C PRO A 487 5.90 5.96 -1.01
N VAL A 488 7.17 6.00 -0.61
CA VAL A 488 7.96 7.25 -0.61
C VAL A 488 8.16 7.76 -2.03
N LEU A 489 8.53 6.87 -2.96
CA LEU A 489 8.74 7.19 -4.36
C LEU A 489 7.44 7.68 -5.03
N TYR A 490 6.34 6.95 -4.85
CA TYR A 490 5.04 7.36 -5.40
C TYR A 490 4.55 8.67 -4.78
N GLY A 491 4.74 8.87 -3.47
CA GLY A 491 4.41 10.12 -2.78
C GLY A 491 5.18 11.31 -3.35
N ALA A 492 6.51 11.17 -3.50
CA ALA A 492 7.35 12.22 -4.09
C ALA A 492 6.92 12.54 -5.54
N VAL A 493 6.60 11.51 -6.34
CA VAL A 493 6.08 11.70 -7.70
C VAL A 493 4.76 12.48 -7.70
N ILE A 494 3.83 12.18 -6.80
CA ILE A 494 2.56 12.93 -6.66
C ILE A 494 2.84 14.39 -6.30
N ASP A 495 3.75 14.65 -5.37
CA ASP A 495 4.05 16.01 -4.92
C ASP A 495 4.65 16.86 -6.04
N THR A 496 5.40 16.26 -6.97
CA THR A 496 5.95 16.96 -8.14
C THR A 496 4.91 17.46 -9.15
N THR A 497 3.65 17.03 -9.03
CA THR A 497 2.55 17.46 -9.92
C THR A 497 1.61 18.46 -9.25
N CYS A 498 1.93 18.90 -8.03
CA CYS A 498 1.18 19.92 -7.33
C CYS A 498 1.28 21.28 -8.05
N ILE A 499 0.12 21.89 -8.35
CA ILE A 499 0.05 23.24 -8.93
C ILE A 499 -0.33 24.30 -7.89
N LEU A 500 -1.02 23.91 -6.82
CA LEU A 500 -1.32 24.80 -5.69
C LEU A 500 -1.14 24.08 -4.35
N TRP A 501 -0.12 24.49 -3.61
CA TRP A 501 0.11 24.06 -2.24
C TRP A 501 -0.80 24.82 -1.27
N GLY A 502 -1.40 24.10 -0.33
CA GLY A 502 -2.01 24.75 0.83
C GLY A 502 -0.96 25.46 1.67
N LYS A 503 -1.35 26.58 2.28
CA LYS A 503 -0.53 27.34 3.22
C LYS A 503 -1.33 27.52 4.50
N LYS A 504 -0.67 27.34 5.63
CA LYS A 504 -1.22 27.67 6.94
C LYS A 504 -0.10 28.23 7.80
N CYS A 505 -0.23 29.47 8.24
CA CYS A 505 0.78 30.17 9.04
C CYS A 505 2.17 30.18 8.38
N GLY A 506 2.20 30.45 7.07
CA GLY A 506 3.43 30.50 6.29
C GLY A 506 4.09 29.13 6.04
N LYS A 507 3.58 28.03 6.61
CA LYS A 507 4.05 26.67 6.35
C LYS A 507 3.23 26.03 5.23
N GLN A 508 3.91 25.32 4.32
CA GLN A 508 3.25 24.54 3.29
C GLN A 508 2.56 23.32 3.90
N THR A 509 1.33 23.04 3.46
CA THR A 509 0.50 21.92 3.91
C THR A 509 0.21 20.97 2.74
N SER A 510 -0.90 20.24 2.75
CA SER A 510 -1.28 19.37 1.64
C SER A 510 -1.54 20.16 0.35
N CYS A 511 -1.19 19.58 -0.79
CA CYS A 511 -1.55 20.13 -2.08
C CYS A 511 -3.07 20.12 -2.32
N HIS A 512 -3.62 21.26 -2.75
CA HIS A 512 -5.04 21.42 -3.06
C HIS A 512 -5.37 21.00 -4.49
N TYR A 513 -4.56 21.46 -5.46
CA TYR A 513 -4.76 21.16 -6.88
C TYR A 513 -3.52 20.55 -7.50
N TYR A 514 -3.75 19.57 -8.36
CA TYR A 514 -2.73 18.86 -9.12
C TYR A 514 -2.92 19.09 -10.61
N ASP A 515 -1.83 19.14 -11.37
CA ASP A 515 -1.88 18.96 -12.81
C ASP A 515 -2.20 17.49 -13.10
N LEU A 516 -3.45 17.21 -13.45
CA LEU A 516 -3.99 15.86 -13.64
C LEU A 516 -3.35 15.14 -14.83
N ASP A 517 -2.96 15.86 -15.88
CA ASP A 517 -2.26 15.25 -17.02
C ASP A 517 -0.87 14.79 -16.60
N THR A 518 -0.08 15.67 -15.99
CA THR A 518 1.25 15.29 -15.47
C THR A 518 1.14 14.22 -14.37
N PHE A 519 0.11 14.30 -13.52
CA PHE A 519 -0.14 13.33 -12.45
C PHE A 519 -0.41 11.93 -13.03
N ARG A 520 -1.31 11.81 -14.01
CA ARG A 520 -1.57 10.55 -14.73
C ARG A 520 -0.30 9.94 -15.30
N HIS A 521 0.45 10.71 -16.08
CA HIS A 521 1.63 10.19 -16.76
C HIS A 521 2.75 9.80 -15.81
N ARG A 522 3.02 10.58 -14.75
CA ARG A 522 4.10 10.24 -13.81
C ARG A 522 3.71 9.09 -12.87
N PHE A 523 2.48 9.08 -12.35
CA PHE A 523 2.02 8.04 -11.42
C PHE A 523 1.89 6.68 -12.11
N LEU A 524 1.15 6.61 -13.22
CA LEU A 524 0.99 5.36 -13.97
C LEU A 524 2.24 5.01 -14.79
N GLY A 525 3.02 6.01 -15.20
CA GLY A 525 4.30 5.79 -15.87
C GLY A 525 5.30 5.09 -14.96
N LEU A 526 5.34 5.46 -13.67
CA LEU A 526 6.13 4.75 -12.67
C LEU A 526 5.69 3.29 -12.52
N MET A 527 4.38 3.03 -12.58
CA MET A 527 3.84 1.67 -12.63
C MET A 527 4.38 0.90 -13.85
N VAL A 528 4.36 1.50 -15.04
CA VAL A 528 4.90 0.89 -16.27
C VAL A 528 6.41 0.63 -16.15
N VAL A 529 7.17 1.54 -15.55
CA VAL A 529 8.62 1.37 -15.31
C VAL A 529 8.91 0.13 -14.47
N PHE A 530 8.16 -0.11 -13.39
CA PHE A 530 8.31 -1.33 -12.60
C PHE A 530 7.95 -2.60 -13.38
N ILE A 531 6.91 -2.56 -14.21
CA ILE A 531 6.55 -3.70 -15.07
C ILE A 531 7.68 -3.97 -16.10
N CYS A 532 8.26 -2.93 -16.70
CA CYS A 532 9.44 -3.04 -17.57
C CYS A 532 10.65 -3.64 -16.85
N GLY A 533 10.91 -3.22 -15.60
CA GLY A 533 11.97 -3.78 -14.77
C GLY A 533 11.78 -5.27 -14.52
N ALA A 534 10.55 -5.69 -14.17
CA ALA A 534 10.21 -7.10 -14.01
C ALA A 534 10.37 -7.89 -15.32
N LEU A 535 9.93 -7.32 -16.45
CA LEU A 535 10.08 -7.93 -17.78
C LEU A 535 11.54 -8.17 -18.13
N LEU A 536 12.39 -7.16 -17.94
CA LEU A 536 13.83 -7.26 -18.17
C LEU A 536 14.45 -8.38 -17.35
N CYS A 537 14.12 -8.46 -16.05
CA CYS A 537 14.62 -9.54 -15.18
C CYS A 537 14.19 -10.93 -15.65
N PHE A 538 12.93 -11.12 -16.09
CA PHE A 538 12.48 -12.41 -16.63
C PHE A 538 13.13 -12.75 -17.97
N LEU A 539 13.31 -11.77 -18.86
CA LEU A 539 14.03 -11.97 -20.13
C LEU A 539 15.49 -12.37 -19.88
N LEU A 540 16.19 -11.70 -18.96
CA LEU A 540 17.53 -12.08 -18.53
C LEU A 540 17.57 -13.49 -17.93
N THR A 541 16.54 -13.86 -17.17
CA THR A 541 16.41 -15.23 -16.62
C THR A 541 16.32 -16.27 -17.73
N ILE A 542 15.53 -16.01 -18.79
CA ILE A 542 15.47 -16.88 -19.98
C ILE A 542 16.84 -17.00 -20.63
N LEU A 543 17.58 -15.89 -20.78
CA LEU A 543 18.91 -15.91 -21.39
C LEU A 543 19.91 -16.73 -20.58
N VAL A 544 19.90 -16.59 -19.25
CA VAL A 544 20.76 -17.37 -18.35
C VAL A 544 20.42 -18.86 -18.40
N LEU A 545 19.13 -19.20 -18.41
CA LEU A 545 18.66 -20.59 -18.54
C LEU A 545 19.07 -21.21 -19.88
N ARG A 546 18.97 -20.46 -20.99
CA ARG A 546 19.40 -20.92 -22.31
C ARG A 546 20.91 -21.14 -22.39
N ARG A 547 21.71 -20.24 -21.82
CA ARG A 547 23.18 -20.39 -21.77
C ARG A 547 23.59 -21.64 -21.01
N LYS A 548 23.01 -21.87 -19.83
CA LYS A 548 23.28 -23.10 -19.05
C LYS A 548 22.87 -24.36 -19.81
N ALA A 549 21.74 -24.36 -20.51
CA ALA A 549 21.32 -25.50 -21.32
C ALA A 549 22.29 -25.78 -22.49
N GLY A 550 22.84 -24.75 -23.12
CA GLY A 550 23.83 -24.88 -24.19
C GLY A 550 25.20 -25.39 -23.71
N THR A 551 25.60 -25.09 -22.48
CA THR A 551 26.87 -25.59 -21.91
C THR A 551 26.82 -27.08 -21.56
N TYR A 552 25.63 -27.65 -21.32
CA TYR A 552 25.47 -29.09 -21.01
C TYR A 552 25.29 -29.99 -22.25
N GLN A 553 25.14 -29.42 -23.45
CA GLN A 553 25.01 -30.19 -24.70
C GLN A 553 26.29 -30.12 -25.56
N LEU A 554 27.37 -30.80 -25.13
CA LEU A 554 28.44 -31.40 -25.96
C LEU A 554 29.46 -32.12 -25.04
N PRO A 555 29.96 -33.34 -25.36
CA PRO A 555 29.82 -34.09 -26.62
C PRO A 555 28.91 -35.31 -26.54
N SER A 556 28.37 -35.62 -27.71
CA SER A 556 27.67 -36.84 -28.11
C SER A 556 28.38 -38.13 -27.70
N GLY A 557 27.64 -39.05 -27.08
CA GLY A 557 28.08 -40.43 -26.92
C GLY A 557 27.21 -41.25 -25.99
N THR A 558 26.31 -42.04 -26.59
CA THR A 558 25.63 -43.23 -26.04
C THR A 558 24.26 -43.04 -25.41
N LYS A 559 23.31 -43.78 -25.98
CA LYS A 559 21.89 -43.90 -25.65
C LYS A 559 21.67 -44.59 -24.29
N GLY A 560 20.60 -44.19 -23.62
CA GLY A 560 19.75 -45.10 -22.84
C GLY A 560 19.69 -44.83 -21.34
N GLY A 561 18.47 -44.85 -20.80
CA GLY A 561 18.21 -45.07 -19.37
C GLY A 561 17.67 -43.87 -18.62
N TYR A 562 16.38 -43.93 -18.28
CA TYR A 562 15.83 -43.15 -17.17
C TYR A 562 16.44 -43.69 -15.87
N GLU A 563 17.20 -42.87 -15.13
CA GLU A 563 17.57 -43.18 -13.74
C GLU A 563 17.09 -42.07 -12.80
N LEU A 564 16.29 -42.51 -11.82
CA LEU A 564 15.85 -41.76 -10.66
C LEU A 564 17.07 -41.49 -9.77
N VAL A 565 17.29 -40.22 -9.42
CA VAL A 565 18.33 -39.82 -8.46
C VAL A 565 17.90 -40.26 -7.05
N GLY A 566 18.37 -41.44 -6.66
CA GLY A 566 18.31 -41.96 -5.30
C GLY A 566 19.72 -42.24 -4.77
N GLY A 567 20.11 -41.50 -3.73
CA GLY A 567 21.09 -41.91 -2.70
C GLY A 567 22.47 -42.40 -3.14
N GLN A 568 23.46 -41.51 -3.20
CA GLN A 568 24.86 -41.87 -2.97
C GLN A 568 25.48 -40.89 -1.98
N ASN A 569 25.51 -41.30 -0.72
CA ASN A 569 26.43 -40.83 0.32
C ASN A 569 26.48 -41.91 1.41
N ALA A 570 26.91 -43.12 1.05
CA ALA A 570 27.14 -44.18 2.03
C ALA A 570 28.06 -45.28 1.47
N GLN A 571 29.20 -44.95 0.84
CA GLN A 571 30.21 -45.97 0.53
C GLN A 571 31.59 -45.38 0.20
N GLU A 572 32.11 -44.50 1.05
CA GLU A 572 33.50 -44.05 0.94
C GLU A 572 34.17 -44.08 2.33
N LYS A 573 34.27 -45.27 2.92
CA LYS A 573 35.16 -45.51 4.08
C LYS A 573 35.51 -46.97 4.41
N LYS A 574 35.30 -47.93 3.49
CA LYS A 574 35.71 -49.33 3.69
C LYS A 574 36.24 -49.96 2.41
N SER A 575 37.41 -49.50 1.93
CA SER A 575 38.23 -50.34 1.04
C SER A 575 39.67 -49.80 0.95
N ASP A 576 40.32 -49.60 2.09
CA ASP A 576 41.79 -49.49 2.16
C ASP A 576 42.28 -50.28 3.37
N ARG A 577 42.22 -51.61 3.23
CA ARG A 577 43.02 -52.60 3.96
C ARG A 577 42.70 -53.95 3.35
N VAL A 578 43.54 -54.38 2.41
CA VAL A 578 44.07 -55.75 2.22
C VAL A 578 44.73 -55.76 0.83
N LYS A 579 46.06 -55.63 0.82
CA LYS A 579 47.04 -56.30 -0.07
C LYS A 579 48.38 -55.55 -0.01
N THR A 580 49.14 -55.82 1.03
CA THR A 580 50.54 -56.30 0.97
C THR A 580 50.97 -56.71 2.37
#